data_AF-R4WTF4-F1
#
_entry.id   AF-R4WTF4-F1
#
_cell.length_a   1.000
_cell.length_b   1.000
_cell.length_c   1.000
_cell.angle_alpha   90.00
_cell.angle_beta   90.00
_cell.angle_gamma   90.00
#
_symmetry.space_group_name_H-M   'P 1'
#
loop_
_entity.id
_entity.type
_entity.pdbx_description
1 polymer ?
#
loop_
_entity_poly.entity_id
_entity_poly.type
_entity_poly.pdbx_seq_one_letter_code
_entity_poly.pdbx_strand_id
1 'polypeptide(L)'
;MPNDVDIITDEQIASIADRLSAEGRKVSPVTVWAEARGASIVAIGAGLQRWRDAQQTHTPQPAPAALPDDLADSLMNVARRLWSVSRDETERAAGQRLSATSQRLSTALYERDEALAEFERTNADAAKHRQELDDLAAKLRESEEAIARVREEFAEATARAQAVEARAAMEQSQLQAVKESLEEQRRTNETLSSMIAGKDEEIARITQERDQVRQDHASVQTLIAGKDEEIARIEQERDQVRQDHASAQTLIAGKDEEIARIEQERDQVRQDHASAQTLIAGKDDEIARIVQERDAARDEHAALNQTSQAHSEETTARAQAAESRASESLERIAALEAELNEARTALASERETSATHGDEASAQREQIQRMNGELEEARTQLGRLTEERTAESAELARVSGEVNALRERAEAAEKNATDLAKRLVEKEQSDEAEIASLQRQISAQAKSHSKAYDELRANAEQWVTYAKDLRQRLDVASEKILFIDARSTGEVALMRRLAVELERLKPDHELVLREAQQRLIGDKMSQQLAQKGYRYDQATAVMSKIEG
;
A
#
# COMPACT_ATOMS: atom_id res chain seq x y z
N MET A 1 -16.55 26.71 77.44
CA MET A 1 -16.98 26.60 78.85
C MET A 1 -15.76 26.83 79.72
N PRO A 2 -15.62 27.97 80.42
CA PRO A 2 -14.64 28.08 81.49
C PRO A 2 -15.21 27.32 82.69
N ASN A 3 -14.53 26.25 83.12
CA ASN A 3 -14.84 25.62 84.39
C ASN A 3 -14.31 26.56 85.48
N ASP A 4 -15.22 27.07 86.31
CA ASP A 4 -14.89 27.61 87.62
C ASP A 4 -14.03 26.57 88.35
N VAL A 5 -12.73 26.86 88.46
CA VAL A 5 -11.86 26.13 89.36
C VAL A 5 -12.20 26.66 90.74
N ASP A 6 -12.98 25.90 91.52
CA ASP A 6 -13.25 26.18 92.93
C ASP A 6 -11.92 26.47 93.65
N ILE A 7 -11.67 27.73 93.97
CA ILE A 7 -10.45 28.17 94.67
C ILE A 7 -10.62 27.76 96.13
N ILE A 8 -9.94 26.69 96.56
CA ILE A 8 -9.90 26.32 97.97
C ILE A 8 -9.22 27.43 98.79
N THR A 9 -9.85 27.79 99.91
CA THR A 9 -9.32 28.82 100.83
C THR A 9 -8.37 28.19 101.85
N ASP A 10 -7.42 28.98 102.38
CA ASP A 10 -6.49 28.52 103.42
C ASP A 10 -7.22 28.02 104.68
N GLU A 11 -8.39 28.58 105.00
CA GLU A 11 -9.23 28.16 106.13
C GLU A 11 -9.86 26.77 105.91
N GLN A 12 -10.21 26.43 104.67
CA GLN A 12 -10.68 25.08 104.34
C GLN A 12 -9.55 24.05 104.41
N ILE A 13 -8.34 24.42 103.97
CA ILE A 13 -7.14 23.57 104.10
C ILE A 13 -6.81 23.32 105.59
N ALA A 14 -6.86 24.36 106.43
CA ALA A 14 -6.66 24.26 107.87
C ALA A 14 -7.72 23.37 108.54
N SER A 15 -9.00 23.53 108.20
CA SER A 15 -10.10 22.72 108.75
C SER A 15 -9.98 21.23 108.39
N ILE A 16 -9.55 20.90 107.16
CA ILE A 16 -9.29 19.51 106.74
C ILE A 16 -8.06 18.96 107.48
N ALA A 17 -7.01 19.77 107.62
CA ALA A 17 -5.80 19.38 108.35
C ALA A 17 -6.07 19.10 109.84
N ASP A 18 -6.85 19.95 110.51
CA ASP A 18 -7.24 19.77 111.91
C ASP A 18 -8.11 18.52 112.10
N ARG A 19 -9.03 18.24 111.16
CA ARG A 19 -9.86 17.02 111.17
C ARG A 19 -9.02 15.75 110.99
N LEU A 20 -8.14 15.74 109.99
CA LEU A 20 -7.20 14.62 109.76
C LEU A 20 -6.27 14.40 110.96
N SER A 21 -5.83 15.47 111.62
CA SER A 21 -5.04 15.41 112.84
C SER A 21 -5.84 14.86 114.03
N ALA A 22 -7.11 15.26 114.20
CA ALA A 22 -8.00 14.73 115.24
C ALA A 22 -8.35 13.24 115.02
N GLU A 23 -8.40 12.78 113.77
CA GLU A 23 -8.59 11.38 113.38
C GLU A 23 -7.29 10.53 113.51
N GLY A 24 -6.16 11.12 113.90
CA GLY A 24 -4.87 10.45 113.99
C GLY A 24 -4.24 10.06 112.66
N ARG A 25 -4.73 10.62 111.54
CA ARG A 25 -4.23 10.38 110.18
C ARG A 25 -3.10 11.35 109.84
N LYS A 26 -2.16 10.92 109.00
CA LYS A 26 -1.01 11.74 108.60
C LYS A 26 -1.45 12.90 107.70
N VAL A 27 -1.26 14.14 108.16
CA VAL A 27 -1.48 15.35 107.36
C VAL A 27 -0.33 15.55 106.36
N SER A 28 -0.62 15.42 105.07
CA SER A 28 0.30 15.54 103.94
C SER A 28 -0.41 16.26 102.78
N PRO A 29 0.30 16.98 101.90
CA PRO A 29 -0.31 17.60 100.72
C PRO A 29 -1.17 16.64 99.89
N VAL A 30 -0.76 15.36 99.81
CA VAL A 30 -1.49 14.31 99.07
C VAL A 30 -2.75 13.85 99.83
N THR A 31 -2.73 13.79 101.16
CA THR A 31 -3.90 13.34 101.95
C THR A 31 -4.96 14.43 102.04
N VAL A 32 -4.55 15.70 102.12
CA VAL A 32 -5.48 16.83 102.06
C VAL A 32 -6.03 17.00 100.64
N TRP A 33 -5.21 16.80 99.60
CA TRP A 33 -5.67 16.82 98.20
C TRP A 33 -6.72 15.74 97.88
N ALA A 34 -6.62 14.56 98.51
CA ALA A 34 -7.60 13.49 98.34
C ALA A 34 -9.00 13.86 98.90
N GLU A 35 -9.08 14.73 99.92
CA GLU A 35 -10.34 15.22 100.49
C GLU A 35 -10.80 16.54 99.86
N ALA A 36 -9.87 17.40 99.46
CA ALA A 36 -10.09 18.64 98.73
C ALA A 36 -10.26 18.37 97.23
N ARG A 37 -11.43 17.83 96.84
CA ARG A 37 -11.75 17.51 95.43
C ARG A 37 -11.56 18.72 94.50
N GLY A 38 -10.43 18.74 93.77
CA GLY A 38 -10.20 19.66 92.64
C GLY A 38 -9.22 20.81 92.87
N ALA A 39 -8.59 20.94 94.04
CA ALA A 39 -7.63 22.02 94.30
C ALA A 39 -6.20 21.71 93.81
N SER A 40 -5.40 22.76 93.54
CA SER A 40 -3.99 22.62 93.16
C SER A 40 -3.15 22.10 94.34
N ILE A 41 -2.37 21.04 94.12
CA ILE A 41 -1.51 20.43 95.14
C ILE A 41 -0.45 21.40 95.69
N VAL A 42 -0.07 22.40 94.89
CA VAL A 42 0.87 23.45 95.26
C VAL A 42 0.23 24.44 96.24
N ALA A 43 -1.03 24.82 96.01
CA ALA A 43 -1.80 25.69 96.91
C ALA A 43 -2.08 25.00 98.25
N ILE A 44 -2.41 23.70 98.21
CA ILE A 44 -2.55 22.87 99.42
C ILE A 44 -1.23 22.77 100.17
N GLY A 45 -0.10 22.59 99.47
CA GLY A 45 1.22 22.57 100.07
C GLY A 45 1.55 23.87 100.81
N ALA A 46 1.24 25.02 100.22
CA ALA A 46 1.46 26.33 100.82
C ALA A 46 0.52 26.60 102.02
N GLY A 47 -0.77 26.27 101.91
CA GLY A 47 -1.73 26.39 103.02
C GLY A 47 -1.41 25.47 104.20
N LEU A 48 -0.98 24.23 103.93
CA LEU A 48 -0.51 23.30 104.96
C LEU A 48 0.77 23.78 105.65
N GLN A 49 1.65 24.48 104.94
CA GLN A 49 2.82 25.09 105.54
C GLN A 49 2.40 26.17 106.54
N ARG A 50 1.49 27.09 106.16
CA ARG A 50 0.96 28.13 107.05
C ARG A 50 0.22 27.56 108.27
N TRP A 51 -0.59 26.53 108.07
CA TRP A 51 -1.25 25.81 109.17
C TRP A 51 -0.24 25.18 110.14
N ARG A 52 0.83 24.58 109.62
CA ARG A 52 1.89 23.97 110.43
C ARG A 52 2.70 25.01 111.19
N ASP A 53 3.01 26.13 110.55
CA ASP A 53 3.69 27.26 111.19
C ASP A 53 2.82 27.88 112.29
N ALA A 54 1.49 27.98 112.10
CA ALA A 54 0.54 28.40 113.12
C ALA A 54 0.45 27.42 114.31
N GLN A 55 0.43 26.11 114.06
CA GLN A 55 0.46 25.07 115.09
C GLN A 55 1.79 25.05 115.89
N GLN A 56 2.91 25.43 115.26
CA GLN A 56 4.22 25.45 115.92
C GLN A 56 4.44 26.67 116.85
N THR A 57 3.57 27.70 116.79
CA THR A 57 3.65 28.86 117.71
C THR A 57 3.09 28.60 119.11
N HIS A 58 2.62 27.38 119.42
CA HIS A 58 2.18 26.96 120.75
C HIS A 58 2.85 25.65 121.19
N THR A 59 4.14 25.71 121.52
CA THR A 59 4.76 24.71 122.40
C THR A 59 5.72 25.39 123.39
N PRO A 60 5.58 25.17 124.71
CA PRO A 60 6.53 25.67 125.69
C PRO A 60 7.85 24.89 125.54
N GLN A 61 8.93 25.64 125.40
CA GLN A 61 10.30 25.18 125.30
C GLN A 61 10.71 24.45 126.60
N PRO A 62 11.07 23.15 126.56
CA PRO A 62 11.69 22.50 127.72
C PRO A 62 13.14 22.96 127.84
N ALA A 63 13.51 23.42 129.03
CA ALA A 63 14.85 23.85 129.40
C ALA A 63 15.89 22.74 129.10
N PRO A 64 17.08 23.08 128.59
CA PRO A 64 18.13 22.10 128.33
C PRO A 64 18.65 21.55 129.65
N ALA A 65 18.56 20.22 129.83
CA ALA A 65 19.39 19.54 130.81
C ALA A 65 20.85 19.68 130.33
N ALA A 66 21.64 20.43 131.08
CA ALA A 66 23.04 20.69 130.78
C ALA A 66 23.80 19.35 130.72
N LEU A 67 24.14 18.93 129.49
CA LEU A 67 25.25 18.01 129.28
C LEU A 67 26.55 18.76 129.63
N PRO A 68 27.55 18.11 130.24
CA PRO A 68 28.87 18.71 130.42
C PRO A 68 29.46 19.15 129.07
N ASP A 69 29.89 20.41 128.97
CA ASP A 69 30.36 21.04 127.72
C ASP A 69 31.45 20.22 127.01
N ASP A 70 32.31 19.53 127.78
CA ASP A 70 33.37 18.65 127.25
C ASP A 70 32.83 17.43 126.49
N LEU A 71 31.70 16.86 126.94
CA LEU A 71 31.08 15.70 126.28
C LEU A 71 30.32 16.14 125.01
N ALA A 72 29.65 17.30 125.07
CA ALA A 72 28.97 17.90 123.92
C ALA A 72 29.96 18.26 122.80
N ASP A 73 31.10 18.86 123.15
CA ASP A 73 32.16 19.19 122.19
C ASP A 73 32.83 17.94 121.62
N SER A 74 33.08 16.94 122.46
CA SER A 74 33.64 15.67 122.00
C SER A 74 32.67 14.96 121.06
N LEU A 75 31.38 14.87 121.39
CA LEU A 75 30.35 14.25 120.52
C LEU A 75 30.15 15.03 119.22
N MET A 76 30.18 16.36 119.26
CA MET A 76 30.14 17.18 118.03
C MET A 76 31.39 17.01 117.18
N ASN A 77 32.57 16.85 117.78
CA ASN A 77 33.81 16.57 117.05
C ASN A 77 33.80 15.19 116.39
N VAL A 78 33.25 14.16 117.04
CA VAL A 78 33.07 12.84 116.39
C VAL A 78 31.96 12.88 115.35
N ALA A 79 30.83 13.54 115.61
CA ALA A 79 29.79 13.72 114.61
C ALA A 79 30.33 14.43 113.36
N ARG A 80 31.16 15.47 113.53
CA ARG A 80 31.85 16.14 112.41
C ARG A 80 32.82 15.23 111.69
N ARG A 81 33.66 14.46 112.40
CA ARG A 81 34.62 13.54 111.76
C ARG A 81 33.92 12.41 111.02
N LEU A 82 32.90 11.80 111.62
CA LEU A 82 32.14 10.70 111.02
C LEU A 82 31.30 11.19 109.84
N TRP A 83 30.73 12.39 109.95
CA TRP A 83 30.07 13.07 108.83
C TRP A 83 31.04 13.40 107.71
N SER A 84 32.25 13.90 108.02
CA SER A 84 33.30 14.16 107.02
C SER A 84 33.72 12.88 106.31
N VAL A 85 34.01 11.80 107.04
CA VAL A 85 34.46 10.53 106.42
C VAL A 85 33.34 9.90 105.59
N SER A 86 32.10 9.86 106.10
CA SER A 86 30.96 9.36 105.35
C SER A 86 30.67 10.22 104.11
N ARG A 87 30.85 11.53 104.23
CA ARG A 87 30.73 12.46 103.10
C ARG A 87 31.83 12.23 102.07
N ASP A 88 33.09 12.14 102.49
CA ASP A 88 34.22 11.91 101.59
C ASP A 88 34.10 10.55 100.86
N GLU A 89 33.59 9.53 101.54
CA GLU A 89 33.39 8.20 100.93
C GLU A 89 32.20 8.17 99.96
N THR A 90 31.10 8.84 100.30
CA THR A 90 29.96 9.00 99.37
C THR A 90 30.35 9.88 98.17
N GLU A 91 31.14 10.93 98.36
CA GLU A 91 31.68 11.76 97.27
C GLU A 91 32.62 10.96 96.36
N ARG A 92 33.51 10.12 96.92
CA ARG A 92 34.37 9.22 96.11
C ARG A 92 33.57 8.17 95.35
N ALA A 93 32.62 7.50 96.00
CA ALA A 93 31.78 6.48 95.36
C ALA A 93 30.88 7.09 94.27
N ALA A 94 30.34 8.28 94.51
CA ALA A 94 29.60 9.05 93.53
C ALA A 94 30.49 9.47 92.35
N GLY A 95 31.71 9.96 92.62
CA GLY A 95 32.68 10.35 91.59
C GLY A 95 33.12 9.18 90.69
N GLN A 96 33.43 8.02 91.28
CA GLN A 96 33.77 6.81 90.52
C GLN A 96 32.61 6.33 89.64
N ARG A 97 31.39 6.34 90.18
CA ARG A 97 30.18 5.97 89.41
C ARG A 97 29.91 6.97 88.30
N LEU A 98 30.00 8.28 88.58
CA LEU A 98 29.81 9.34 87.60
C LEU A 98 30.80 9.20 86.45
N SER A 99 32.08 8.93 86.76
CA SER A 99 33.12 8.68 85.77
C SER A 99 32.81 7.45 84.91
N ALA A 100 32.43 6.33 85.53
CA ALA A 100 32.06 5.10 84.79
C ALA A 100 30.80 5.30 83.93
N THR A 101 29.79 6.03 84.42
CA THR A 101 28.60 6.36 83.61
C THR A 101 28.93 7.34 82.49
N SER A 102 29.80 8.32 82.74
CA SER A 102 30.25 9.27 81.72
C SER A 102 31.03 8.56 80.61
N GLN A 103 31.91 7.62 80.98
CA GLN A 103 32.64 6.81 80.02
C GLN A 103 31.70 5.95 79.18
N ARG A 104 30.74 5.25 79.80
CA ARG A 104 29.73 4.47 79.07
C ARG A 104 28.88 5.33 78.14
N LEU A 105 28.49 6.53 78.59
CA LEU A 105 27.76 7.47 77.76
C LEU A 105 28.60 7.92 76.56
N SER A 106 29.88 8.22 76.76
CA SER A 106 30.77 8.58 75.64
C SER A 106 30.92 7.44 74.63
N THR A 107 31.04 6.20 75.08
CA THR A 107 31.08 5.03 74.18
C THR A 107 29.78 4.86 73.41
N ALA A 108 28.63 4.95 74.08
CA ALA A 108 27.33 4.83 73.43
C ALA A 108 27.06 5.97 72.42
N LEU A 109 27.53 7.18 72.70
CA LEU A 109 27.45 8.30 71.74
C LEU A 109 28.34 8.05 70.52
N TYR A 110 29.56 7.54 70.73
CA TYR A 110 30.44 7.18 69.63
C TYR A 110 29.85 6.07 68.74
N GLU A 111 29.32 5.00 69.34
CA GLU A 111 28.66 3.90 68.61
C GLU A 111 27.41 4.39 67.85
N ARG A 112 26.64 5.31 68.43
CA ARG A 112 25.50 5.95 67.75
C ARG A 112 25.96 6.74 66.54
N ASP A 113 27.00 7.55 66.70
CA ASP A 113 27.50 8.42 65.62
C ASP A 113 28.12 7.58 64.49
N GLU A 114 28.78 6.48 64.80
CA GLU A 114 29.25 5.49 63.83
C GLU A 114 28.10 4.81 63.08
N ALA A 115 27.06 4.35 63.80
CA ALA A 115 25.87 3.76 63.19
C ALA A 115 25.09 4.76 62.31
N LEU A 116 25.03 6.03 62.70
CA LEU A 116 24.44 7.10 61.89
C LEU A 116 25.24 7.33 60.61
N ALA A 117 26.58 7.35 60.68
CA ALA A 117 27.43 7.48 59.51
C ALA A 117 27.26 6.30 58.53
N GLU A 118 27.12 5.06 59.04
CA GLU A 118 26.83 3.89 58.22
C GLU A 118 25.42 3.97 57.57
N PHE A 119 24.42 4.45 58.32
CA PHE A 119 23.07 4.63 57.79
C PHE A 119 23.03 5.72 56.70
N GLU A 120 23.72 6.85 56.88
CA GLU A 120 23.85 7.89 55.86
C GLU A 120 24.53 7.36 54.60
N ARG A 121 25.58 6.54 54.76
CA ARG A 121 26.26 5.89 53.64
C ARG A 121 25.35 4.94 52.86
N THR A 122 24.62 4.06 53.56
CA THR A 122 23.69 3.13 52.90
C THR A 122 22.54 3.85 52.20
N ASN A 123 22.05 4.97 52.75
CA ASN A 123 21.08 5.82 52.07
C ASN A 123 21.65 6.50 50.83
N ALA A 124 22.89 6.97 50.88
CA ALA A 124 23.56 7.55 49.72
C ALA A 124 23.74 6.52 48.59
N ASP A 125 24.12 5.29 48.95
CA ASP A 125 24.24 4.18 47.99
C ASP A 125 22.86 3.77 47.45
N ALA A 126 21.82 3.70 48.29
CA ALA A 126 20.45 3.46 47.84
C ALA A 126 19.92 4.57 46.92
N ALA A 127 20.30 5.82 47.14
CA ALA A 127 19.96 6.94 46.26
C ALA A 127 20.64 6.81 44.90
N LYS A 128 21.92 6.44 44.86
CA LYS A 128 22.64 6.14 43.60
C LYS A 128 21.96 5.02 42.82
N HIS A 129 21.60 3.93 43.49
CA HIS A 129 20.91 2.82 42.81
C HIS A 129 19.53 3.19 42.29
N ARG A 130 18.77 4.04 42.99
CA ARG A 130 17.51 4.57 42.45
C ARG A 130 17.76 5.40 41.18
N GLN A 131 18.78 6.24 41.18
CA GLN A 131 19.15 7.00 39.99
C GLN A 131 19.58 6.09 38.83
N GLU A 132 20.37 5.05 39.10
CA GLU A 132 20.74 4.05 38.09
C GLU A 132 19.51 3.33 37.51
N LEU A 133 18.52 2.99 38.34
CA LEU A 133 17.27 2.38 37.88
C LEU A 133 16.42 3.35 37.04
N ASP A 134 16.35 4.62 37.42
CA ASP A 134 15.65 5.65 36.64
C ASP A 134 16.32 5.86 35.27
N ASP A 135 17.65 5.87 35.23
CA ASP A 135 18.43 5.97 33.99
C ASP A 135 18.20 4.74 33.08
N LEU A 136 18.18 3.53 33.65
CA LEU A 136 17.87 2.31 32.91
C LEU A 136 16.43 2.29 32.40
N ALA A 137 15.48 2.76 33.20
CA ALA A 137 14.07 2.87 32.79
C ALA A 137 13.88 3.91 31.68
N ALA A 138 14.63 5.02 31.70
CA ALA A 138 14.64 6.01 30.63
C ALA A 138 15.18 5.42 29.32
N LYS A 139 16.31 4.69 29.38
CA LYS A 139 16.88 4.00 28.20
C LYS A 139 15.93 2.95 27.63
N LEU A 140 15.25 2.18 28.49
CA LEU A 140 14.27 1.19 28.04
C LEU A 140 13.12 1.87 27.29
N ARG A 141 12.56 2.97 27.81
CA ARG A 141 11.53 3.74 27.10
C ARG A 141 12.01 4.26 25.75
N GLU A 142 13.24 4.79 25.69
CA GLU A 142 13.83 5.26 24.44
C GLU A 142 13.95 4.13 23.40
N SER A 143 14.37 2.93 23.83
CA SER A 143 14.40 1.76 22.93
C SER A 143 13.00 1.30 22.49
N GLU A 144 12.01 1.33 23.39
CA GLU A 144 10.62 0.97 23.07
C GLU A 144 10.01 1.94 22.04
N GLU A 145 10.28 3.25 22.20
CA GLU A 145 9.88 4.28 21.25
C GLU A 145 10.59 4.11 19.90
N ALA A 146 11.88 3.77 19.89
CA ALA A 146 12.62 3.50 18.67
C ALA A 146 12.06 2.28 17.92
N ILE A 147 11.72 1.21 18.63
CA ILE A 147 11.06 0.02 18.06
C ILE A 147 9.68 0.40 17.51
N ALA A 148 8.90 1.22 18.22
CA ALA A 148 7.60 1.68 17.74
C ALA A 148 7.70 2.46 16.42
N ARG A 149 8.67 3.39 16.30
CA ARG A 149 8.94 4.13 15.06
C ARG A 149 9.34 3.20 13.91
N VAL A 150 10.23 2.26 14.17
CA VAL A 150 10.66 1.28 13.15
C VAL A 150 9.48 0.41 12.68
N ARG A 151 8.58 0.01 13.57
CA ARG A 151 7.37 -0.74 13.21
C ARG A 151 6.41 0.10 12.34
N GLU A 152 6.27 1.39 12.63
CA GLU A 152 5.47 2.31 11.82
C GLU A 152 6.09 2.48 10.42
N GLU A 153 7.40 2.71 10.33
CA GLU A 153 8.13 2.76 9.06
C GLU A 153 7.99 1.47 8.24
N PHE A 154 8.02 0.30 8.89
CA PHE A 154 7.80 -0.98 8.24
C PHE A 154 6.36 -1.15 7.73
N ALA A 155 5.37 -0.72 8.51
CA ALA A 155 3.98 -0.74 8.08
C ALA A 155 3.76 0.17 6.86
N GLU A 156 4.36 1.38 6.86
CA GLU A 156 4.35 2.26 5.69
C GLU A 156 5.05 1.65 4.48
N ALA A 157 6.23 1.06 4.67
CA ALA A 157 6.96 0.42 3.58
C ALA A 157 6.17 -0.75 2.97
N THR A 158 5.50 -1.53 3.81
CA THR A 158 4.61 -2.63 3.39
C THR A 158 3.42 -2.10 2.59
N ALA A 159 2.77 -1.03 3.05
CA ALA A 159 1.67 -0.40 2.32
C ALA A 159 2.12 0.15 0.95
N ARG A 160 3.32 0.73 0.87
CA ARG A 160 3.91 1.18 -0.40
C ARG A 160 4.21 0.01 -1.34
N ALA A 161 4.73 -1.11 -0.82
CA ALA A 161 4.98 -2.31 -1.61
C ALA A 161 3.67 -2.88 -2.19
N GLN A 162 2.63 -3.04 -1.37
CA GLN A 162 1.30 -3.50 -1.81
C GLN A 162 0.69 -2.56 -2.87
N ALA A 163 0.87 -1.24 -2.74
CA ALA A 163 0.40 -0.29 -3.73
C ALA A 163 1.12 -0.43 -5.08
N VAL A 164 2.43 -0.74 -5.06
CA VAL A 164 3.20 -1.02 -6.29
C VAL A 164 2.77 -2.34 -6.91
N GLU A 165 2.56 -3.39 -6.12
CA GLU A 165 2.04 -4.68 -6.60
C GLU A 165 0.66 -4.53 -7.25
N ALA A 166 -0.24 -3.76 -6.64
CA ALA A 166 -1.56 -3.47 -7.21
C ALA A 166 -1.47 -2.73 -8.55
N ARG A 167 -0.54 -1.76 -8.67
CA ARG A 167 -0.27 -1.06 -9.94
C ARG A 167 0.31 -2.01 -10.99
N ALA A 168 1.27 -2.86 -10.62
CA ALA A 168 1.85 -3.85 -11.53
C ALA A 168 0.81 -4.84 -12.04
N ALA A 169 -0.12 -5.30 -11.18
CA ALA A 169 -1.22 -6.16 -11.58
C ALA A 169 -2.20 -5.47 -12.55
N MET A 170 -2.45 -4.18 -12.35
CA MET A 170 -3.27 -3.36 -13.25
C MET A 170 -2.58 -3.16 -14.61
N GLU A 171 -1.29 -2.83 -14.62
CA GLU A 171 -0.51 -2.70 -15.85
C GLU A 171 -0.42 -4.04 -16.60
N GLN A 172 -0.28 -5.17 -15.88
CA GLN A 172 -0.30 -6.49 -16.50
C GLN A 172 -1.64 -6.83 -17.16
N SER A 173 -2.77 -6.45 -16.54
CA SER A 173 -4.08 -6.66 -17.16
C SER A 173 -4.29 -5.76 -18.39
N GLN A 174 -3.80 -4.51 -18.34
CA GLN A 174 -3.80 -3.62 -19.50
C GLN A 174 -2.94 -4.16 -20.65
N LEU A 175 -1.74 -4.67 -20.36
CA LEU A 175 -0.87 -5.30 -21.37
C LEU A 175 -1.54 -6.53 -22.01
N GLN A 176 -2.26 -7.32 -21.21
CA GLN A 176 -3.00 -8.47 -21.72
C GLN A 176 -4.14 -8.03 -22.66
N ALA A 177 -4.91 -7.01 -22.28
CA ALA A 177 -5.96 -6.45 -23.12
C ALA A 177 -5.41 -5.87 -24.45
N VAL A 178 -4.27 -5.18 -24.40
CA VAL A 178 -3.61 -4.66 -25.62
C VAL A 178 -3.13 -5.79 -26.53
N LYS A 179 -2.57 -6.88 -25.96
CA LYS A 179 -2.18 -8.06 -26.74
C LYS A 179 -3.35 -8.72 -27.43
N GLU A 180 -4.47 -8.89 -26.73
CA GLU A 180 -5.70 -9.47 -27.29
C GLU A 180 -6.24 -8.59 -28.43
N SER A 181 -6.26 -7.27 -28.25
CA SER A 181 -6.65 -6.33 -29.31
C SER A 181 -5.73 -6.40 -30.54
N LEU A 182 -4.41 -6.50 -30.32
CA LEU A 182 -3.44 -6.63 -31.42
C LEU A 182 -3.60 -7.97 -32.16
N GLU A 183 -3.88 -9.06 -31.45
CA GLU A 183 -4.18 -10.35 -32.09
C GLU A 183 -5.46 -10.29 -32.92
N GLU A 184 -6.49 -9.58 -32.45
CA GLU A 184 -7.72 -9.35 -33.21
C GLU A 184 -7.47 -8.47 -34.47
N GLN A 185 -6.68 -7.41 -34.34
CA GLN A 185 -6.23 -6.61 -35.50
C GLN A 185 -5.42 -7.46 -36.49
N ARG A 186 -4.57 -8.38 -36.03
CA ARG A 186 -3.86 -9.30 -36.93
C ARG A 186 -4.80 -10.23 -37.68
N ARG A 187 -5.78 -10.82 -37.00
CA ARG A 187 -6.80 -11.69 -37.64
C ARG A 187 -7.64 -10.94 -38.67
N THR A 188 -8.04 -9.71 -38.37
CA THR A 188 -8.79 -8.86 -39.31
C THR A 188 -7.93 -8.48 -40.51
N ASN A 189 -6.65 -8.11 -40.31
CA ASN A 189 -5.71 -7.85 -41.39
C ASN A 189 -5.41 -9.07 -42.27
N GLU A 190 -5.30 -10.26 -41.68
CA GLU A 190 -5.18 -11.53 -42.42
C GLU A 190 -6.42 -11.78 -43.29
N THR A 191 -7.60 -11.52 -42.74
CA THR A 191 -8.88 -11.65 -43.47
C THR A 191 -8.96 -10.64 -44.62
N LEU A 192 -8.58 -9.38 -44.37
CA LEU A 192 -8.53 -8.34 -45.40
C LEU A 192 -7.52 -8.70 -46.50
N SER A 193 -6.33 -9.21 -46.14
CA SER A 193 -5.32 -9.64 -47.11
C SER A 193 -5.82 -10.80 -47.98
N SER A 194 -6.56 -11.76 -47.41
CA SER A 194 -7.20 -12.84 -48.16
C SER A 194 -8.26 -12.31 -49.15
N MET A 195 -9.09 -11.35 -48.71
CA MET A 195 -10.07 -10.72 -49.59
C MET A 195 -9.42 -9.92 -50.73
N ILE A 196 -8.34 -9.18 -50.46
CA ILE A 196 -7.58 -8.46 -51.47
C ILE A 196 -6.97 -9.44 -52.48
N ALA A 197 -6.33 -10.53 -52.02
CA ALA A 197 -5.80 -11.56 -52.90
C ALA A 197 -6.89 -12.18 -53.80
N GLY A 198 -8.07 -12.46 -53.24
CA GLY A 198 -9.22 -12.94 -54.02
C GLY A 198 -9.72 -11.93 -55.06
N LYS A 199 -9.67 -10.64 -54.73
CA LYS A 199 -10.01 -9.55 -55.68
C LYS A 199 -8.95 -9.39 -56.77
N ASP A 200 -7.67 -9.52 -56.44
CA ASP A 200 -6.59 -9.50 -57.44
C ASP A 200 -6.72 -10.65 -58.45
N GLU A 201 -7.11 -11.85 -58.00
CA GLU A 201 -7.41 -12.98 -58.88
C GLU A 201 -8.64 -12.75 -59.77
N GLU A 202 -9.67 -12.06 -59.27
CA GLU A 202 -10.85 -11.66 -60.04
C GLU A 202 -10.46 -10.62 -61.11
N ILE A 203 -9.67 -9.62 -60.76
CA ILE A 203 -9.16 -8.59 -61.69
C ILE A 203 -8.28 -9.25 -62.77
N ALA A 204 -7.43 -10.21 -62.41
CA ALA A 204 -6.60 -10.94 -63.37
C ALA A 204 -7.47 -11.72 -64.38
N ARG A 205 -8.53 -12.39 -63.91
CA ARG A 205 -9.51 -13.07 -64.78
C ARG A 205 -10.23 -12.12 -65.71
N ILE A 206 -10.78 -11.02 -65.18
CA ILE A 206 -11.49 -10.01 -65.99
C ILE A 206 -10.55 -9.38 -67.04
N THR A 207 -9.29 -9.16 -66.68
CA THR A 207 -8.28 -8.62 -67.60
C THR A 207 -8.01 -9.60 -68.75
N GLN A 208 -7.88 -10.89 -68.45
CA GLN A 208 -7.71 -11.94 -69.45
C GLN A 208 -8.94 -12.06 -70.37
N GLU A 209 -10.16 -12.07 -69.81
CA GLU A 209 -11.41 -12.11 -70.57
C GLU A 209 -11.53 -10.90 -71.51
N ARG A 210 -11.21 -9.70 -71.03
CA ARG A 210 -11.20 -8.48 -71.84
C ARG A 210 -10.20 -8.58 -72.99
N ASP A 211 -8.99 -9.08 -72.74
CA ASP A 211 -7.97 -9.20 -73.78
C ASP A 211 -8.36 -10.27 -74.82
N GLN A 212 -9.04 -11.34 -74.41
CA GLN A 212 -9.65 -12.31 -75.32
C GLN A 212 -10.74 -11.66 -76.19
N VAL A 213 -11.67 -10.91 -75.59
CA VAL A 213 -12.73 -10.20 -76.33
C VAL A 213 -12.13 -9.20 -77.33
N ARG A 214 -11.04 -8.51 -76.97
CA ARG A 214 -10.33 -7.62 -77.90
C ARG A 214 -9.72 -8.37 -79.07
N GLN A 215 -9.15 -9.55 -78.83
CA GLN A 215 -8.62 -10.40 -79.89
C GLN A 215 -9.73 -10.90 -80.82
N ASP A 216 -10.85 -11.32 -80.26
CA ASP A 216 -12.03 -11.77 -81.02
C ASP A 216 -12.60 -10.62 -81.86
N HIS A 217 -12.73 -9.42 -81.29
CA HIS A 217 -13.15 -8.22 -82.02
C HIS A 217 -12.19 -7.88 -83.18
N ALA A 218 -10.88 -7.94 -82.96
CA ALA A 218 -9.89 -7.71 -84.02
C ALA A 218 -9.99 -8.76 -85.15
N SER A 219 -10.28 -10.02 -84.80
CA SER A 219 -10.53 -11.09 -85.76
C SER A 219 -11.79 -10.83 -86.58
N VAL A 220 -12.91 -10.48 -85.93
CA VAL A 220 -14.16 -10.10 -86.60
C VAL A 220 -13.95 -8.90 -87.52
N GLN A 221 -13.22 -7.88 -87.07
CA GLN A 221 -12.92 -6.70 -87.88
C GLN A 221 -12.10 -7.04 -89.12
N THR A 222 -11.18 -8.00 -89.04
CA THR A 222 -10.42 -8.51 -90.19
C THR A 222 -11.33 -9.27 -91.17
N LEU A 223 -12.28 -10.06 -90.66
CA LEU A 223 -13.28 -10.74 -91.49
C LEU A 223 -14.21 -9.76 -92.20
N ILE A 224 -14.68 -8.71 -91.49
CA ILE A 224 -15.50 -7.64 -92.08
C ILE A 224 -14.73 -6.95 -93.20
N ALA A 225 -13.48 -6.53 -92.96
CA ALA A 225 -12.66 -5.91 -94.01
C ALA A 225 -12.46 -6.82 -95.23
N GLY A 226 -12.26 -8.13 -95.02
CA GLY A 226 -12.19 -9.11 -96.10
C GLY A 226 -13.51 -9.25 -96.88
N LYS A 227 -14.65 -9.13 -96.20
CA LYS A 227 -15.97 -9.12 -96.82
C LYS A 227 -16.24 -7.84 -97.59
N ASP A 228 -15.81 -6.69 -97.09
CA ASP A 228 -15.91 -5.41 -97.79
C ASP A 228 -15.09 -5.43 -99.09
N GLU A 229 -13.89 -6.03 -99.09
CA GLU A 229 -13.11 -6.24 -100.30
C GLU A 229 -13.81 -7.18 -101.30
N GLU A 230 -14.48 -8.24 -100.82
CA GLU A 230 -15.25 -9.15 -101.65
C GLU A 230 -16.45 -8.45 -102.27
N ILE A 231 -17.17 -7.63 -101.50
CA ILE A 231 -18.28 -6.80 -101.99
C ILE A 231 -17.77 -5.82 -103.04
N ALA A 232 -16.65 -5.12 -102.79
CA ALA A 232 -16.07 -4.18 -103.75
C ALA A 232 -15.67 -4.88 -105.08
N ARG A 233 -15.13 -6.11 -105.01
CA ARG A 233 -14.88 -6.94 -106.20
C ARG A 233 -16.18 -7.28 -106.95
N ILE A 234 -17.22 -7.73 -106.24
CA ILE A 234 -18.52 -8.05 -106.84
C ILE A 234 -19.16 -6.80 -107.48
N GLU A 235 -19.06 -5.63 -106.86
CA GLU A 235 -19.56 -4.39 -107.44
C GLU A 235 -18.82 -4.01 -108.73
N GLN A 236 -17.50 -4.16 -108.75
CA GLN A 236 -16.68 -3.95 -109.95
C GLN A 236 -17.06 -4.92 -111.07
N GLU A 237 -17.19 -6.21 -110.76
CA GLU A 237 -17.62 -7.24 -111.73
C GLU A 237 -19.01 -6.92 -112.28
N ARG A 238 -19.95 -6.53 -111.43
CA ARG A 238 -21.31 -6.13 -111.83
C ARG A 238 -21.29 -4.92 -112.76
N ASP A 239 -20.48 -3.91 -112.46
CA ASP A 239 -20.40 -2.71 -113.29
C ASP A 239 -19.71 -3.00 -114.64
N GLN A 240 -18.73 -3.90 -114.68
CA GLN A 240 -18.16 -4.43 -115.92
C GLN A 240 -19.22 -5.17 -116.75
N VAL A 241 -20.01 -6.06 -116.14
CA VAL A 241 -21.10 -6.77 -116.82
C VAL A 241 -22.14 -5.80 -117.38
N ARG A 242 -22.47 -4.73 -116.65
CA ARG A 242 -23.37 -3.67 -117.15
C ARG A 242 -22.79 -2.96 -118.36
N GLN A 243 -21.49 -2.65 -118.36
CA GLN A 243 -20.81 -2.02 -119.50
C GLN A 243 -20.78 -2.96 -120.72
N ASP A 244 -20.49 -4.24 -120.51
CA ASP A 244 -20.52 -5.26 -121.56
C ASP A 244 -21.93 -5.41 -122.13
N HIS A 245 -22.95 -5.41 -121.27
CA HIS A 245 -24.36 -5.46 -121.68
C HIS A 245 -24.75 -4.22 -122.50
N ALA A 246 -24.38 -3.01 -122.08
CA ALA A 246 -24.63 -1.78 -122.84
C ALA A 246 -23.94 -1.79 -124.21
N SER A 247 -22.72 -2.32 -124.27
CA SER A 247 -21.97 -2.50 -125.52
C SER A 247 -22.68 -3.50 -126.46
N ALA A 248 -23.14 -4.63 -125.92
CA ALA A 248 -23.92 -5.61 -126.68
C ALA A 248 -25.26 -5.02 -127.18
N GLN A 249 -25.96 -4.25 -126.36
CA GLN A 249 -27.18 -3.53 -126.77
C GLN A 249 -26.91 -2.56 -127.93
N THR A 250 -25.80 -1.83 -127.90
CA THR A 250 -25.40 -0.92 -128.99
C THR A 250 -25.11 -1.69 -130.28
N LEU A 251 -24.44 -2.85 -130.18
CA LEU A 251 -24.22 -3.74 -131.34
C LEU A 251 -25.53 -4.29 -131.90
N ILE A 252 -26.46 -4.71 -131.03
CA ILE A 252 -27.79 -5.18 -131.44
C ILE A 252 -28.54 -4.07 -132.17
N ALA A 253 -28.59 -2.85 -131.61
CA ALA A 253 -29.23 -1.71 -132.26
C ALA A 253 -28.61 -1.41 -133.64
N GLY A 254 -27.28 -1.45 -133.76
CA GLY A 254 -26.60 -1.31 -135.05
C GLY A 254 -26.95 -2.42 -136.05
N LYS A 255 -27.15 -3.65 -135.58
CA LYS A 255 -27.63 -4.78 -136.40
C LYS A 255 -29.09 -4.62 -136.79
N ASP A 256 -29.94 -4.09 -135.93
CA ASP A 256 -31.34 -3.81 -136.26
C ASP A 256 -31.44 -2.71 -137.34
N GLU A 257 -30.59 -1.67 -137.29
CA GLU A 257 -30.50 -0.66 -138.36
C GLU A 257 -29.96 -1.24 -139.68
N GLU A 258 -29.03 -2.20 -139.62
CA GLU A 258 -28.54 -2.93 -140.80
C GLU A 258 -29.66 -3.79 -141.41
N ILE A 259 -30.41 -4.50 -140.58
CA ILE A 259 -31.59 -5.28 -141.00
C ILE A 259 -32.64 -4.36 -141.63
N ALA A 260 -32.96 -3.21 -141.01
CA ALA A 260 -33.91 -2.26 -141.56
C ALA A 260 -33.47 -1.72 -142.93
N ARG A 261 -32.17 -1.47 -143.13
CA ARG A 261 -31.61 -1.12 -144.44
C ARG A 261 -31.77 -2.25 -145.47
N ILE A 262 -31.47 -3.49 -145.09
CA ILE A 262 -31.65 -4.67 -145.96
C ILE A 262 -33.12 -4.85 -146.34
N GLU A 263 -34.05 -4.64 -145.40
CA GLU A 263 -35.49 -4.70 -145.67
C GLU A 263 -35.93 -3.62 -146.66
N GLN A 264 -35.45 -2.39 -146.48
CA GLN A 264 -35.71 -1.28 -147.41
C GLN A 264 -35.15 -1.57 -148.81
N GLU A 265 -33.91 -2.08 -148.91
CA GLU A 265 -33.32 -2.50 -150.18
C GLU A 265 -34.13 -3.62 -150.84
N ARG A 266 -34.58 -4.62 -150.07
CA ARG A 266 -35.42 -5.71 -150.58
C ARG A 266 -36.76 -5.18 -151.10
N ASP A 267 -37.39 -4.24 -150.41
CA ASP A 267 -38.67 -3.68 -150.84
C ASP A 267 -38.50 -2.78 -152.07
N GLN A 268 -37.37 -2.07 -152.19
CA GLN A 268 -36.98 -1.36 -153.41
C GLN A 268 -36.80 -2.33 -154.59
N VAL A 269 -36.08 -3.45 -154.39
CA VAL A 269 -35.92 -4.48 -155.42
C VAL A 269 -37.27 -5.09 -155.83
N ARG A 270 -38.20 -5.28 -154.89
CA ARG A 270 -39.57 -5.73 -155.21
C ARG A 270 -40.32 -4.69 -156.04
N GLN A 271 -40.16 -3.40 -155.74
CA GLN A 271 -40.78 -2.32 -156.50
C GLN A 271 -40.18 -2.20 -157.92
N ASP A 272 -38.87 -2.38 -158.05
CA ASP A 272 -38.18 -2.45 -159.34
C ASP A 272 -38.65 -3.67 -160.14
N HIS A 273 -38.81 -4.84 -159.49
CA HIS A 273 -39.37 -6.04 -160.11
C HIS A 273 -40.82 -5.85 -160.57
N ALA A 274 -41.67 -5.20 -159.76
CA ALA A 274 -43.04 -4.86 -160.14
C ALA A 274 -43.06 -3.89 -161.34
N SER A 275 -42.14 -2.93 -161.38
CA SER A 275 -41.98 -1.99 -162.50
C SER A 275 -41.52 -2.72 -163.77
N ALA A 276 -40.60 -3.68 -163.65
CA ALA A 276 -40.17 -4.56 -164.74
C ALA A 276 -41.30 -5.46 -165.23
N GLN A 277 -42.13 -6.01 -164.34
CA GLN A 277 -43.34 -6.76 -164.70
C GLN A 277 -44.36 -5.89 -165.46
N THR A 278 -44.48 -4.61 -165.11
CA THR A 278 -45.35 -3.66 -165.83
C THR A 278 -44.81 -3.34 -167.23
N LEU A 279 -43.48 -3.24 -167.38
CA LEU A 279 -42.82 -3.12 -168.68
C LEU A 279 -42.95 -4.38 -169.54
N ILE A 280 -42.91 -5.57 -168.92
CA ILE A 280 -43.14 -6.85 -169.60
C ILE A 280 -44.60 -6.93 -170.08
N ALA A 281 -45.58 -6.58 -169.24
CA ALA A 281 -46.98 -6.51 -169.66
C ALA A 281 -47.19 -5.51 -170.82
N GLY A 282 -46.49 -4.37 -170.81
CA GLY A 282 -46.50 -3.41 -171.92
C GLY A 282 -45.88 -3.96 -173.21
N LYS A 283 -44.90 -4.87 -173.12
CA LYS A 283 -44.33 -5.58 -174.28
C LYS A 283 -45.26 -6.67 -174.81
N ASP A 284 -46.02 -7.34 -173.94
CA ASP A 284 -47.02 -8.33 -174.32
C ASP A 284 -48.21 -7.69 -175.08
N ASP A 285 -48.60 -6.46 -174.71
CA ASP A 285 -49.61 -5.66 -175.44
C ASP A 285 -49.11 -5.14 -176.80
N GLU A 286 -47.79 -4.95 -176.96
CA GLU A 286 -47.15 -4.56 -178.22
C GLU A 286 -47.02 -5.76 -179.18
N ILE A 287 -46.84 -6.97 -178.64
CA ILE A 287 -46.92 -8.24 -179.39
C ILE A 287 -48.35 -8.50 -179.90
N ALA A 288 -49.39 -8.17 -179.11
CA ALA A 288 -50.78 -8.30 -179.54
C ALA A 288 -51.15 -7.40 -180.75
N ARG A 289 -50.50 -6.23 -180.90
CA ARG A 289 -50.70 -5.33 -182.07
C ARG A 289 -49.96 -5.79 -183.32
N ILE A 290 -48.77 -6.39 -183.19
CA ILE A 290 -48.01 -6.95 -184.32
C ILE A 290 -48.71 -8.20 -184.92
N VAL A 291 -49.50 -8.92 -184.12
CA VAL A 291 -50.33 -10.04 -184.59
C VAL A 291 -51.55 -9.57 -185.38
N GLN A 292 -52.09 -8.38 -185.10
CA GLN A 292 -53.31 -7.87 -185.73
C GLN A 292 -53.08 -7.22 -187.13
N GLU A 293 -51.84 -6.81 -187.45
CA GLU A 293 -51.49 -6.19 -188.75
C GLU A 293 -50.96 -7.19 -189.81
N ARG A 294 -50.69 -8.44 -189.44
CA ARG A 294 -50.16 -9.47 -190.36
C ARG A 294 -51.27 -10.31 -191.02
N ASP A 295 -52.44 -10.42 -190.41
CA ASP A 295 -53.54 -11.29 -190.88
C ASP A 295 -54.48 -10.61 -191.90
N ALA A 296 -54.22 -9.36 -192.28
CA ALA A 296 -55.00 -8.61 -193.29
C ALA A 296 -54.42 -8.64 -194.71
N ALA A 297 -53.31 -9.36 -194.95
CA ALA A 297 -52.73 -9.49 -196.28
C ALA A 297 -52.08 -10.86 -196.51
N ARG A 298 -52.91 -11.83 -196.92
CA ARG A 298 -52.64 -13.04 -197.75
C ARG A 298 -53.17 -14.33 -197.11
N ASP A 299 -54.48 -14.52 -197.07
CA ASP A 299 -55.15 -15.37 -198.08
C ASP A 299 -55.09 -14.85 -199.53
N GLU A 300 -53.88 -14.85 -200.08
CA GLU A 300 -53.62 -15.50 -201.36
C GLU A 300 -52.61 -16.62 -201.03
N HIS A 301 -53.08 -17.86 -201.15
CA HIS A 301 -52.32 -19.12 -201.12
C HIS A 301 -51.96 -19.78 -199.77
N ALA A 302 -52.96 -20.46 -199.20
CA ALA A 302 -52.99 -21.92 -199.01
C ALA A 302 -51.75 -22.60 -198.39
N ALA A 303 -51.93 -23.09 -197.15
CA ALA A 303 -51.85 -24.51 -196.77
C ALA A 303 -51.22 -24.78 -195.39
N LEU A 304 -52.00 -25.50 -194.58
CA LEU A 304 -51.61 -26.65 -193.76
C LEU A 304 -50.78 -26.46 -192.46
N ASN A 305 -51.54 -26.61 -191.36
CA ASN A 305 -51.44 -27.69 -190.37
C ASN A 305 -50.44 -27.65 -189.18
N GLN A 306 -51.07 -27.67 -188.01
CA GLN A 306 -50.95 -28.67 -186.92
C GLN A 306 -49.80 -28.62 -185.87
N THR A 307 -50.25 -28.32 -184.63
CA THR A 307 -50.11 -29.09 -183.36
C THR A 307 -48.82 -29.14 -182.54
N SER A 308 -49.07 -29.16 -181.21
CA SER A 308 -48.32 -29.82 -180.10
C SER A 308 -47.51 -28.86 -179.20
N GLN A 309 -47.88 -28.60 -177.92
CA GLN A 309 -47.58 -29.36 -176.67
C GLN A 309 -46.07 -29.51 -176.37
N ALA A 310 -45.50 -29.49 -175.14
CA ALA A 310 -45.94 -29.35 -173.75
C ALA A 310 -44.70 -29.22 -172.80
N HIS A 311 -44.95 -28.93 -171.51
CA HIS A 311 -44.19 -29.24 -170.24
C HIS A 311 -42.78 -28.65 -169.99
N SER A 312 -42.27 -28.45 -168.75
CA SER A 312 -42.50 -29.01 -167.38
C SER A 312 -42.03 -28.01 -166.28
N GLU A 313 -42.77 -27.72 -165.20
CA GLU A 313 -42.69 -28.18 -163.77
C GLU A 313 -41.42 -27.92 -162.90
N GLU A 314 -41.62 -27.32 -161.69
CA GLU A 314 -41.23 -27.82 -160.31
C GLU A 314 -40.78 -26.69 -159.30
N THR A 315 -41.65 -26.16 -158.40
CA THR A 315 -41.89 -26.34 -156.91
C THR A 315 -41.30 -25.32 -155.90
N THR A 316 -42.11 -24.95 -154.88
CA THR A 316 -41.77 -24.79 -153.43
C THR A 316 -43.00 -24.43 -152.57
N ALA A 317 -43.15 -25.05 -151.37
CA ALA A 317 -43.31 -24.40 -150.05
C ALA A 317 -44.06 -25.25 -148.98
N ARG A 318 -43.49 -25.26 -147.76
CA ARG A 318 -44.10 -25.74 -146.50
C ARG A 318 -43.62 -24.84 -145.35
N ALA A 319 -44.53 -24.39 -144.49
CA ALA A 319 -44.29 -23.50 -143.35
C ALA A 319 -45.05 -24.00 -142.10
N GLN A 320 -44.45 -23.82 -140.91
CA GLN A 320 -45.02 -23.20 -139.68
C GLN A 320 -44.52 -23.81 -138.35
N ALA A 321 -43.94 -22.95 -137.51
CA ALA A 321 -44.02 -22.91 -136.04
C ALA A 321 -43.34 -21.62 -135.50
N ALA A 322 -44.06 -20.77 -134.73
CA ALA A 322 -43.52 -19.86 -133.68
C ALA A 322 -44.59 -18.88 -133.13
N GLU A 323 -45.08 -19.12 -131.90
CA GLU A 323 -45.92 -18.16 -131.14
C GLU A 323 -45.82 -18.40 -129.61
N SER A 324 -44.68 -18.03 -128.98
CA SER A 324 -44.52 -18.10 -127.51
C SER A 324 -43.42 -17.17 -126.94
N ARG A 325 -43.57 -15.84 -127.07
CA ARG A 325 -42.68 -14.85 -126.39
C ARG A 325 -43.42 -13.57 -125.98
N ALA A 326 -44.35 -13.69 -125.04
CA ALA A 326 -45.05 -12.53 -124.46
C ALA A 326 -45.29 -12.62 -122.93
N SER A 327 -44.69 -13.58 -122.21
CA SER A 327 -44.90 -13.77 -120.76
C SER A 327 -43.63 -13.70 -119.90
N GLU A 328 -42.48 -13.30 -120.46
CA GLU A 328 -41.17 -13.34 -119.76
C GLU A 328 -40.67 -11.95 -119.30
N SER A 329 -41.37 -10.86 -119.65
CA SER A 329 -40.92 -9.49 -119.40
C SER A 329 -41.45 -8.84 -118.11
N LEU A 330 -42.46 -9.42 -117.45
CA LEU A 330 -43.03 -8.87 -116.21
C LEU A 330 -42.40 -9.43 -114.92
N GLU A 331 -41.79 -10.62 -114.95
CA GLU A 331 -41.14 -11.21 -113.76
C GLU A 331 -39.75 -10.62 -113.46
N ARG A 332 -39.05 -10.07 -114.47
CA ARG A 332 -37.72 -9.46 -114.29
C ARG A 332 -37.73 -8.08 -113.63
N ILE A 333 -38.88 -7.39 -113.57
CA ILE A 333 -38.98 -6.07 -112.93
C ILE A 333 -39.33 -6.21 -111.44
N ALA A 334 -40.10 -7.23 -111.04
CA ALA A 334 -40.43 -7.50 -109.64
C ALA A 334 -39.24 -8.04 -108.82
N ALA A 335 -38.29 -8.75 -109.46
CA ALA A 335 -37.09 -9.27 -108.79
C ALA A 335 -36.10 -8.17 -108.38
N LEU A 336 -36.00 -7.09 -109.17
CA LEU A 336 -35.05 -6.01 -108.91
C LEU A 336 -35.53 -4.99 -107.85
N GLU A 337 -36.84 -4.87 -107.61
CA GLU A 337 -37.39 -4.05 -106.51
C GLU A 337 -37.31 -4.76 -105.14
N ALA A 338 -37.26 -6.10 -105.12
CA ALA A 338 -37.03 -6.87 -103.90
C ALA A 338 -35.58 -6.73 -103.40
N GLU A 339 -34.60 -6.82 -104.30
CA GLU A 339 -33.16 -6.67 -103.97
C GLU A 339 -32.82 -5.25 -103.47
N LEU A 340 -33.51 -4.21 -103.95
CA LEU A 340 -33.28 -2.83 -103.52
C LEU A 340 -33.86 -2.51 -102.13
N ASN A 341 -34.94 -3.19 -101.73
CA ASN A 341 -35.47 -3.07 -100.38
C ASN A 341 -34.67 -3.91 -99.36
N GLU A 342 -34.12 -5.05 -99.76
CA GLU A 342 -33.26 -5.90 -98.94
C GLU A 342 -31.93 -5.19 -98.57
N ALA A 343 -31.32 -4.48 -99.53
CA ALA A 343 -30.12 -3.67 -99.30
C ALA A 343 -30.36 -2.49 -98.35
N ARG A 344 -31.56 -1.89 -98.36
CA ARG A 344 -31.92 -0.79 -97.44
C ARG A 344 -32.14 -1.28 -96.01
N THR A 345 -32.71 -2.47 -95.83
CA THR A 345 -32.83 -3.11 -94.52
C THR A 345 -31.47 -3.56 -93.96
N ALA A 346 -30.55 -4.04 -94.81
CA ALA A 346 -29.19 -4.38 -94.39
C ALA A 346 -28.41 -3.17 -93.88
N LEU A 347 -28.44 -2.04 -94.60
CA LEU A 347 -27.76 -0.80 -94.19
C LEU A 347 -28.36 -0.17 -92.91
N ALA A 348 -29.66 -0.34 -92.68
CA ALA A 348 -30.31 0.10 -91.45
C ALA A 348 -29.85 -0.75 -90.25
N SER A 349 -29.77 -2.08 -90.42
CA SER A 349 -29.28 -2.99 -89.37
C SER A 349 -27.80 -2.76 -89.03
N GLU A 350 -26.97 -2.37 -90.01
CA GLU A 350 -25.55 -2.10 -89.81
C GLU A 350 -25.28 -0.77 -89.06
N ARG A 351 -26.14 0.24 -89.26
CA ARG A 351 -26.09 1.48 -88.49
C ARG A 351 -26.55 1.27 -87.05
N GLU A 352 -27.47 0.35 -86.81
CA GLU A 352 -27.93 -0.02 -85.47
C GLU A 352 -26.86 -0.83 -84.71
N THR A 353 -26.18 -1.78 -85.36
CA THR A 353 -25.05 -2.51 -84.75
C THR A 353 -23.83 -1.62 -84.49
N SER A 354 -23.57 -0.63 -85.35
CA SER A 354 -22.51 0.35 -85.11
C SER A 354 -22.81 1.27 -83.92
N ALA A 355 -24.08 1.60 -83.69
CA ALA A 355 -24.51 2.36 -82.51
C ALA A 355 -24.33 1.53 -81.22
N THR A 356 -24.72 0.25 -81.23
CA THR A 356 -24.52 -0.62 -80.05
C THR A 356 -23.05 -0.86 -79.73
N HIS A 357 -22.18 -0.98 -80.73
CA HIS A 357 -20.72 -1.07 -80.52
C HIS A 357 -20.13 0.23 -79.94
N GLY A 358 -20.67 1.39 -80.32
CA GLY A 358 -20.30 2.67 -79.72
C GLY A 358 -20.67 2.75 -78.24
N ASP A 359 -21.87 2.29 -77.89
CA ASP A 359 -22.36 2.25 -76.50
C ASP A 359 -21.56 1.26 -75.65
N GLU A 360 -21.24 0.06 -76.18
CA GLU A 360 -20.39 -0.93 -75.51
C GLU A 360 -18.96 -0.41 -75.27
N ALA A 361 -18.37 0.28 -76.24
CA ALA A 361 -17.04 0.88 -76.09
C ALA A 361 -17.04 2.00 -75.02
N SER A 362 -18.14 2.73 -74.87
CA SER A 362 -18.30 3.74 -73.81
C SER A 362 -18.41 3.08 -72.42
N ALA A 363 -19.21 2.02 -72.31
CA ALA A 363 -19.38 1.26 -71.07
C ALA A 363 -18.05 0.60 -70.62
N GLN A 364 -17.27 0.07 -71.56
CA GLN A 364 -15.93 -0.47 -71.27
C GLN A 364 -14.95 0.60 -70.77
N ARG A 365 -14.99 1.83 -71.30
CA ARG A 365 -14.15 2.93 -70.79
C ARG A 365 -14.55 3.35 -69.38
N GLU A 366 -15.84 3.45 -69.10
CA GLU A 366 -16.33 3.74 -67.75
C GLU A 366 -15.93 2.66 -66.75
N GLN A 367 -15.98 1.39 -67.15
CA GLN A 367 -15.54 0.28 -66.30
C GLN A 367 -14.03 0.32 -66.01
N ILE A 368 -13.20 0.66 -67.01
CA ILE A 368 -11.75 0.84 -66.80
C ILE A 368 -11.48 2.03 -65.87
N GLN A 369 -12.23 3.13 -66.00
CA GLN A 369 -12.11 4.28 -65.09
C GLN A 369 -12.49 3.91 -63.65
N ARG A 370 -13.57 3.13 -63.45
CA ARG A 370 -13.97 2.62 -62.14
C ARG A 370 -12.90 1.73 -61.52
N MET A 371 -12.37 0.75 -62.27
CA MET A 371 -11.31 -0.12 -61.77
C MET A 371 -10.03 0.65 -61.42
N ASN A 372 -9.66 1.67 -62.20
CA ASN A 372 -8.52 2.52 -61.86
C ASN A 372 -8.75 3.34 -60.57
N GLY A 373 -9.99 3.81 -60.35
CA GLY A 373 -10.37 4.49 -59.09
C GLY A 373 -10.27 3.55 -57.89
N GLU A 374 -10.83 2.35 -57.99
CA GLU A 374 -10.77 1.32 -56.95
C GLU A 374 -9.32 0.89 -56.65
N LEU A 375 -8.46 0.81 -57.68
CA LEU A 375 -7.07 0.42 -57.52
C LEU A 375 -6.22 1.52 -56.84
N GLU A 376 -6.50 2.80 -57.11
CA GLU A 376 -5.88 3.90 -56.36
C GLU A 376 -6.41 4.01 -54.91
N GLU A 377 -7.71 3.77 -54.69
CA GLU A 377 -8.25 3.65 -53.33
C GLU A 377 -7.59 2.49 -52.55
N ALA A 378 -7.41 1.33 -53.17
CA ALA A 378 -6.72 0.21 -52.55
C ALA A 378 -5.25 0.55 -52.22
N ARG A 379 -4.54 1.24 -53.11
CA ARG A 379 -3.15 1.69 -52.87
C ARG A 379 -3.04 2.65 -51.70
N THR A 380 -3.95 3.63 -51.62
CA THR A 380 -3.97 4.59 -50.50
C THR A 380 -4.31 3.93 -49.16
N GLN A 381 -5.22 2.94 -49.15
CA GLN A 381 -5.51 2.13 -47.97
C GLN A 381 -4.30 1.30 -47.53
N LEU A 382 -3.57 0.69 -48.48
CA LEU A 382 -2.33 -0.05 -48.20
C LEU A 382 -1.23 0.86 -47.62
N GLY A 383 -1.12 2.09 -48.13
CA GLY A 383 -0.26 3.14 -47.58
C GLY A 383 -0.59 3.45 -46.11
N ARG A 384 -1.88 3.68 -45.78
CA ARG A 384 -2.30 3.89 -44.39
C ARG A 384 -2.02 2.69 -43.48
N LEU A 385 -2.36 1.48 -43.92
CA LEU A 385 -2.14 0.27 -43.12
C LEU A 385 -0.65 0.01 -42.85
N THR A 386 0.21 0.32 -43.82
CA THR A 386 1.67 0.19 -43.61
C THR A 386 2.20 1.23 -42.65
N GLU A 387 1.75 2.49 -42.73
CA GLU A 387 2.07 3.53 -41.74
C GLU A 387 1.59 3.15 -40.32
N GLU A 388 0.32 2.74 -40.18
CA GLU A 388 -0.26 2.29 -38.91
C GLU A 388 0.52 1.10 -38.33
N ARG A 389 0.87 0.10 -39.15
CA ARG A 389 1.72 -1.03 -38.72
C ARG A 389 3.10 -0.59 -38.24
N THR A 390 3.73 0.38 -38.88
CA THR A 390 5.04 0.89 -38.43
C THR A 390 4.93 1.66 -37.11
N ALA A 391 3.86 2.44 -36.92
CA ALA A 391 3.58 3.14 -35.68
C ALA A 391 3.29 2.16 -34.52
N GLU A 392 2.46 1.14 -34.74
CA GLU A 392 2.18 0.09 -33.77
C GLU A 392 3.44 -0.70 -33.40
N SER A 393 4.30 -1.03 -34.38
CA SER A 393 5.57 -1.71 -34.10
C SER A 393 6.52 -0.85 -33.25
N ALA A 394 6.50 0.48 -33.41
CA ALA A 394 7.28 1.39 -32.60
C ALA A 394 6.72 1.50 -31.17
N GLU A 395 5.40 1.56 -31.01
CA GLU A 395 4.74 1.52 -29.71
C GLU A 395 5.02 0.21 -28.96
N LEU A 396 4.99 -0.93 -29.65
CA LEU A 396 5.27 -2.23 -29.05
C LEU A 396 6.72 -2.34 -28.57
N ALA A 397 7.67 -1.77 -29.32
CA ALA A 397 9.06 -1.64 -28.88
C ALA A 397 9.21 -0.73 -27.65
N ARG A 398 8.47 0.39 -27.60
CA ARG A 398 8.44 1.33 -26.47
C ARG A 398 7.89 0.66 -25.21
N VAL A 399 6.73 0.02 -25.32
CA VAL A 399 6.07 -0.69 -24.22
C VAL A 399 6.92 -1.86 -23.73
N SER A 400 7.56 -2.61 -24.63
CA SER A 400 8.51 -3.67 -24.26
C SER A 400 9.69 -3.11 -23.44
N GLY A 401 10.24 -1.96 -23.84
CA GLY A 401 11.28 -1.26 -23.09
C GLY A 401 10.82 -0.81 -21.69
N GLU A 402 9.61 -0.26 -21.59
CA GLU A 402 9.02 0.16 -20.31
C GLU A 402 8.78 -1.01 -19.36
N VAL A 403 8.26 -2.14 -19.88
CA VAL A 403 8.04 -3.36 -19.09
C VAL A 403 9.35 -3.92 -18.54
N ASN A 404 10.42 -3.94 -19.35
CA ASN A 404 11.73 -4.38 -18.88
C ASN A 404 12.30 -3.44 -17.81
N ALA A 405 12.18 -2.13 -17.99
CA ALA A 405 12.63 -1.15 -17.00
C ALA A 405 11.82 -1.23 -15.68
N LEU A 406 10.52 -1.51 -15.76
CA LEU A 406 9.68 -1.73 -14.57
C LEU A 406 10.05 -3.03 -13.86
N ARG A 407 10.33 -4.09 -14.61
CA ARG A 407 10.81 -5.36 -14.04
C ARG A 407 12.13 -5.20 -13.30
N GLU A 408 13.10 -4.51 -13.88
CA GLU A 408 14.38 -4.23 -13.19
C GLU A 408 14.18 -3.41 -11.91
N ARG A 409 13.27 -2.43 -11.92
CA ARG A 409 12.92 -1.67 -10.71
C ARG A 409 12.22 -2.52 -9.66
N ALA A 410 11.34 -3.43 -10.07
CA ALA A 410 10.67 -4.36 -9.16
C ALA A 410 11.68 -5.33 -8.52
N GLU A 411 12.58 -5.91 -9.31
CA GLU A 411 13.64 -6.79 -8.80
C GLU A 411 14.61 -6.04 -7.86
N ALA A 412 14.91 -4.77 -8.14
CA ALA A 412 15.70 -3.93 -7.24
C ALA A 412 14.96 -3.58 -5.94
N ALA A 413 13.65 -3.30 -6.02
CA ALA A 413 12.81 -3.05 -4.85
C ALA A 413 12.66 -4.30 -3.98
N GLU A 414 12.51 -5.48 -4.59
CA GLU A 414 12.46 -6.76 -3.88
C GLU A 414 13.77 -7.03 -3.12
N LYS A 415 14.93 -6.85 -3.78
CA LYS A 415 16.23 -6.97 -3.11
C LYS A 415 16.36 -6.01 -1.92
N ASN A 416 16.01 -4.74 -2.11
CA ASN A 416 16.02 -3.76 -1.03
C ASN A 416 15.07 -4.13 0.11
N ALA A 417 13.89 -4.66 -0.19
CA ALA A 417 12.93 -5.11 0.82
C ALA A 417 13.46 -6.32 1.59
N THR A 418 14.11 -7.29 0.92
CA THR A 418 14.74 -8.44 1.59
C THR A 418 15.92 -8.03 2.47
N ASP A 419 16.74 -7.07 2.04
CA ASP A 419 17.86 -6.55 2.83
C ASP A 419 17.36 -5.76 4.05
N LEU A 420 16.29 -4.96 3.89
CA LEU A 420 15.64 -4.28 5.01
C LEU A 420 15.04 -5.28 5.99
N ALA A 421 14.31 -6.29 5.52
CA ALA A 421 13.75 -7.34 6.37
C ALA A 421 14.86 -8.06 7.15
N LYS A 422 15.99 -8.39 6.51
CA LYS A 422 17.13 -9.02 7.18
C LYS A 422 17.74 -8.12 8.25
N ARG A 423 17.97 -6.84 7.96
CA ARG A 423 18.50 -5.87 8.93
C ARG A 423 17.55 -5.65 10.11
N LEU A 424 16.24 -5.68 9.86
CA LEU A 424 15.24 -5.56 10.92
C LEU A 424 15.24 -6.79 11.83
N VAL A 425 15.31 -8.00 11.28
CA VAL A 425 15.43 -9.23 12.09
C VAL A 425 16.72 -9.22 12.91
N GLU A 426 17.85 -8.83 12.31
CA GLU A 426 19.13 -8.72 13.03
C GLU A 426 19.07 -7.66 14.14
N LYS A 427 18.40 -6.53 13.90
CA LYS A 427 18.21 -5.46 14.89
C LYS A 427 17.25 -5.88 16.00
N GLU A 428 16.10 -6.48 15.68
CA GLU A 428 15.15 -6.99 16.67
C GLU A 428 15.80 -8.06 17.57
N GLN A 429 16.61 -8.97 17.00
CA GLN A 429 17.35 -9.95 17.79
C GLN A 429 18.40 -9.32 18.70
N SER A 430 19.09 -8.27 18.24
CA SER A 430 20.04 -7.50 19.05
C SER A 430 19.32 -6.78 20.20
N ASP A 431 18.24 -6.07 19.90
CA ASP A 431 17.47 -5.29 20.87
C ASP A 431 16.79 -6.23 21.89
N GLU A 432 16.26 -7.38 21.46
CA GLU A 432 15.68 -8.40 22.35
C GLU A 432 16.75 -9.04 23.27
N ALA A 433 17.96 -9.27 22.76
CA ALA A 433 19.08 -9.73 23.58
C ALA A 433 19.52 -8.68 24.61
N GLU A 434 19.56 -7.40 24.23
CA GLU A 434 19.85 -6.28 25.13
C GLU A 434 18.78 -6.16 26.22
N ILE A 435 17.50 -6.18 25.86
CA ILE A 435 16.38 -6.16 26.82
C ILE A 435 16.46 -7.34 27.80
N ALA A 436 16.71 -8.55 27.30
CA ALA A 436 16.86 -9.74 28.15
C ALA A 436 18.07 -9.61 29.10
N SER A 437 19.16 -8.98 28.66
CA SER A 437 20.33 -8.73 29.49
C SER A 437 20.04 -7.71 30.60
N LEU A 438 19.38 -6.59 30.26
CA LEU A 438 18.98 -5.55 31.20
C LEU A 438 17.97 -6.07 32.22
N GLN A 439 17.00 -6.88 31.78
CA GLN A 439 16.02 -7.49 32.67
C GLN A 439 16.69 -8.46 33.66
N ARG A 440 17.67 -9.26 33.21
CA ARG A 440 18.47 -10.11 34.12
C ARG A 440 19.28 -9.28 35.11
N GLN A 441 19.87 -8.17 34.66
CA GLN A 441 20.64 -7.28 35.53
C GLN A 441 19.77 -6.61 36.60
N ILE A 442 18.61 -6.05 36.23
CA ILE A 442 17.65 -5.46 37.17
C ILE A 442 17.16 -6.52 38.18
N SER A 443 16.86 -7.73 37.70
CA SER A 443 16.42 -8.84 38.57
C SER A 443 17.51 -9.25 39.57
N ALA A 444 18.77 -9.27 39.15
CA ALA A 444 19.91 -9.57 40.01
C ALA A 444 20.15 -8.46 41.04
N GLN A 445 20.10 -7.20 40.62
CA GLN A 445 20.23 -6.04 41.50
C GLN A 445 19.10 -6.00 42.54
N ALA A 446 17.85 -6.19 42.12
CA ALA A 446 16.69 -6.24 43.03
C ALA A 446 16.83 -7.34 44.09
N LYS A 447 17.32 -8.53 43.71
CA LYS A 447 17.62 -9.61 44.67
C LYS A 447 18.74 -9.22 45.63
N SER A 448 19.79 -8.55 45.16
CA SER A 448 20.88 -8.07 46.02
C SER A 448 20.39 -7.02 47.03
N HIS A 449 19.52 -6.09 46.59
CA HIS A 449 18.93 -5.07 47.46
C HIS A 449 18.01 -5.69 48.49
N SER A 450 17.13 -6.62 48.08
CA SER A 450 16.26 -7.34 49.03
C SER A 450 17.10 -7.99 50.14
N LYS A 451 18.19 -8.67 49.76
CA LYS A 451 19.10 -9.30 50.72
C LYS A 451 19.75 -8.28 51.66
N ALA A 452 20.25 -7.16 51.13
CA ALA A 452 20.84 -6.09 51.94
C ALA A 452 19.82 -5.46 52.91
N TYR A 453 18.57 -5.27 52.49
CA TYR A 453 17.48 -4.81 53.35
C TYR A 453 17.15 -5.81 54.46
N ASP A 454 17.11 -7.11 54.15
CA ASP A 454 16.88 -8.15 55.14
C ASP A 454 18.02 -8.20 56.19
N GLU A 455 19.27 -8.02 55.76
CA GLU A 455 20.44 -7.93 56.66
C GLU A 455 20.38 -6.67 57.55
N LEU A 456 20.05 -5.51 56.99
CA LEU A 456 19.83 -4.27 57.74
C LEU A 456 18.71 -4.42 58.78
N ARG A 457 17.62 -5.08 58.40
CA ARG A 457 16.50 -5.38 59.30
C ARG A 457 16.92 -6.30 60.45
N ALA A 458 17.65 -7.37 60.15
CA ALA A 458 18.16 -8.29 61.16
C ALA A 458 19.10 -7.58 62.15
N ASN A 459 19.99 -6.70 61.65
CA ASN A 459 20.88 -5.90 62.49
C ASN A 459 20.07 -4.94 63.39
N ALA A 460 19.06 -4.24 62.85
CA ALA A 460 18.18 -3.38 63.64
C ALA A 460 17.46 -4.16 64.76
N GLU A 461 16.98 -5.37 64.49
CA GLU A 461 16.37 -6.25 65.49
C GLU A 461 17.36 -6.66 66.60
N GLN A 462 18.63 -6.88 66.25
CA GLN A 462 19.70 -7.14 67.22
C GLN A 462 19.95 -5.92 68.12
N TRP A 463 20.04 -4.71 67.56
CA TRP A 463 20.21 -3.49 68.34
C TRP A 463 19.04 -3.23 69.29
N VAL A 464 17.80 -3.46 68.85
CA VAL A 464 16.62 -3.35 69.72
C VAL A 464 16.70 -4.34 70.88
N THR A 465 17.16 -5.55 70.63
CA THR A 465 17.34 -6.58 71.67
C THR A 465 18.44 -6.19 72.66
N TYR A 466 19.58 -5.70 72.15
CA TYR A 466 20.68 -5.20 72.97
C TYR A 466 20.24 -4.02 73.85
N ALA A 467 19.51 -3.06 73.29
CA ALA A 467 18.99 -1.91 74.04
C ALA A 467 18.00 -2.34 75.15
N LYS A 468 17.17 -3.36 74.91
CA LYS A 468 16.28 -3.94 75.93
C LYS A 468 17.07 -4.60 77.06
N ASP A 469 18.08 -5.40 76.74
CA ASP A 469 18.95 -6.03 77.75
C ASP A 469 19.72 -4.98 78.57
N LEU A 470 20.29 -3.97 77.90
CA LEU A 470 20.98 -2.87 78.58
C LEU A 470 20.05 -2.13 79.56
N ARG A 471 18.81 -1.84 79.14
CA ARG A 471 17.78 -1.22 79.99
C ARG A 471 17.46 -2.10 81.19
N GLN A 472 17.22 -3.40 80.99
CA GLN A 472 16.93 -4.33 82.07
C GLN A 472 18.10 -4.42 83.08
N ARG A 473 19.35 -4.45 82.59
CA ARG A 473 20.54 -4.42 83.46
C ARG A 473 20.62 -3.12 84.27
N LEU A 474 20.23 -1.99 83.68
CA LEU A 474 20.24 -0.69 84.35
C LEU A 474 19.14 -0.58 85.41
N ASP A 475 17.95 -1.15 85.15
CA ASP A 475 16.86 -1.24 86.13
C ASP A 475 17.29 -2.12 87.32
N VAL A 476 17.85 -3.31 87.06
CA VAL A 476 18.38 -4.20 88.12
C VAL A 476 19.51 -3.55 88.92
N ALA A 477 20.40 -2.80 88.25
CA ALA A 477 21.47 -2.07 88.95
C ALA A 477 20.90 -0.95 89.84
N SER A 478 19.86 -0.25 89.37
CA SER A 478 19.18 0.81 90.11
C SER A 478 18.44 0.28 91.33
N GLU A 479 17.77 -0.87 91.20
CA GLU A 479 17.14 -1.58 92.33
C GLU A 479 18.18 -1.99 93.39
N LYS A 480 19.33 -2.55 92.97
CA LYS A 480 20.41 -2.89 93.90
C LYS A 480 20.95 -1.66 94.63
N ILE A 481 21.01 -0.51 93.97
CA ILE A 481 21.43 0.75 94.59
C ILE A 481 20.42 1.18 95.67
N LEU A 482 19.12 1.17 95.35
CA LEU A 482 18.06 1.51 96.31
C LEU A 482 18.05 0.57 97.53
N PHE A 483 18.28 -0.73 97.32
CA PHE A 483 18.35 -1.69 98.41
C PHE A 483 19.54 -1.47 99.35
N ILE A 484 20.72 -1.18 98.80
CA ILE A 484 21.92 -0.89 99.61
C ILE A 484 21.72 0.38 100.44
N ASP A 485 21.12 1.43 99.86
CA ASP A 485 20.88 2.71 100.53
C ASP A 485 19.81 2.61 101.65
N ALA A 486 18.74 1.84 101.40
CA ALA A 486 17.73 1.55 102.43
C ALA A 486 18.32 0.70 103.58
N ARG A 487 19.18 -0.27 103.26
CA ARG A 487 19.85 -1.12 104.26
C ARG A 487 20.84 -0.32 105.11
N SER A 488 21.70 0.50 104.51
CA SER A 488 22.64 1.33 105.27
C SER A 488 21.91 2.32 106.18
N THR A 489 20.82 2.93 105.69
CA THR A 489 19.96 3.83 106.49
C THR A 489 19.30 3.08 107.66
N GLY A 490 18.80 1.86 107.42
CA GLY A 490 18.22 1.00 108.46
C GLY A 490 19.24 0.54 109.51
N GLU A 491 20.44 0.15 109.09
CA GLU A 491 21.54 -0.22 109.99
C GLU A 491 21.96 0.97 110.88
N VAL A 492 22.06 2.18 110.32
CA VAL A 492 22.36 3.40 111.10
C VAL A 492 21.24 3.73 112.10
N ALA A 493 19.97 3.60 111.71
CA ALA A 493 18.84 3.84 112.60
C ALA A 493 18.78 2.82 113.76
N LEU A 494 19.04 1.54 113.48
CA LEU A 494 19.14 0.49 114.50
C LEU A 494 20.32 0.72 115.44
N MET A 495 21.50 1.08 114.92
CA MET A 495 22.67 1.40 115.74
C MET A 495 22.40 2.60 116.65
N ARG A 496 21.74 3.66 116.16
CA ARG A 496 21.33 4.80 116.99
C ARG A 496 20.35 4.39 118.09
N ARG A 497 19.34 3.57 117.76
CA ARG A 497 18.34 3.12 118.74
C ARG A 497 18.91 2.15 119.78
N LEU A 498 19.78 1.23 119.36
CA LEU A 498 20.50 0.33 120.26
C LEU A 498 21.43 1.10 121.19
N ALA A 499 22.12 2.14 120.70
CA ALA A 499 22.94 3.01 121.53
C ALA A 499 22.11 3.72 122.61
N VAL A 500 20.96 4.31 122.23
CA VAL A 500 20.04 4.99 123.17
C VAL A 500 19.45 4.01 124.20
N GLU A 501 19.06 2.81 123.79
CA GLU A 501 18.52 1.80 124.71
C GLU A 501 19.60 1.22 125.63
N LEU A 502 20.84 1.06 125.15
CA LEU A 502 21.98 0.65 125.99
C LEU A 502 22.33 1.71 127.03
N GLU A 503 22.32 2.99 126.65
CA GLU A 503 22.52 4.12 127.56
C GLU A 503 21.43 4.18 128.65
N ARG A 504 20.19 3.84 128.29
CA ARG A 504 19.05 3.78 129.24
C ARG A 504 19.13 2.60 130.22
N LEU A 505 19.58 1.42 129.77
CA LEU A 505 19.53 0.19 130.57
C LEU A 505 20.79 -0.04 131.42
N LYS A 506 21.97 0.36 130.94
CA LYS A 506 23.24 0.27 131.68
C LYS A 506 24.20 1.39 131.24
N PRO A 507 24.20 2.54 131.92
CA PRO A 507 25.09 3.65 131.59
C PRO A 507 26.59 3.31 131.73
N ASP A 508 26.96 2.35 132.60
CA ASP A 508 28.34 1.89 132.80
C ASP A 508 28.75 0.73 131.86
N HIS A 509 27.96 0.40 130.84
CA HIS A 509 28.28 -0.70 129.94
C HIS A 509 29.46 -0.33 129.02
N GLU A 510 30.42 -1.25 128.81
CA GLU A 510 31.60 -1.00 127.96
C GLU A 510 31.23 -0.53 126.54
N LEU A 511 30.08 -0.95 126.02
CA LEU A 511 29.54 -0.52 124.72
C LEU A 511 28.96 0.91 124.71
N VAL A 512 28.86 1.59 125.85
CA VAL A 512 28.54 3.03 125.94
C VAL A 512 29.84 3.85 125.90
N LEU A 513 30.97 3.27 126.32
CA LEU A 513 32.27 3.89 126.22
C LEU A 513 32.71 4.01 124.74
N ARG A 514 33.00 5.25 124.36
CA ARG A 514 33.35 5.67 122.99
C ARG A 514 34.51 4.88 122.37
N GLU A 515 35.50 4.49 123.16
CA GLU A 515 36.67 3.74 122.67
C GLU A 515 36.32 2.29 122.28
N ALA A 516 35.44 1.63 123.03
CA ALA A 516 34.97 0.28 122.72
C ALA A 516 34.00 0.27 121.52
N GLN A 517 33.15 1.29 121.38
CA GLN A 517 32.34 1.47 120.17
C GLN A 517 33.21 1.71 118.92
N GLN A 518 34.25 2.54 119.02
CA GLN A 518 35.16 2.79 117.90
C GLN A 518 35.95 1.56 117.48
N ARG A 519 36.43 0.75 118.44
CA ARG A 519 37.07 -0.54 118.14
C ARG A 519 36.11 -1.52 117.47
N LEU A 520 34.90 -1.68 118.01
CA LEU A 520 33.90 -2.59 117.44
C LEU A 520 33.47 -2.17 116.03
N ILE A 521 33.26 -0.86 115.80
CA ILE A 521 32.91 -0.30 114.48
C ILE A 521 34.09 -0.49 113.51
N GLY A 522 35.31 -0.21 113.96
CA GLY A 522 36.52 -0.44 113.18
C GLY A 522 36.70 -1.91 112.80
N ASP A 523 36.43 -2.84 113.72
CA ASP A 523 36.59 -4.28 113.50
C ASP A 523 35.53 -4.77 112.51
N LYS A 524 34.27 -4.33 112.66
CA LYS A 524 33.18 -4.63 111.72
C LYS A 524 33.43 -4.04 110.33
N MET A 525 33.91 -2.80 110.24
CA MET A 525 34.27 -2.21 108.94
C MET A 525 35.41 -2.98 108.28
N SER A 526 36.47 -3.31 109.03
CA SER A 526 37.57 -4.12 108.52
C SER A 526 37.11 -5.48 108.01
N GLN A 527 36.19 -6.14 108.73
CA GLN A 527 35.65 -7.44 108.34
C GLN A 527 34.75 -7.35 107.08
N GLN A 528 33.89 -6.34 106.98
CA GLN A 528 33.03 -6.13 105.80
C GLN A 528 33.83 -5.73 104.56
N LEU A 529 34.89 -4.93 104.74
CA LEU A 529 35.78 -4.53 103.66
C LEU A 529 36.64 -5.72 103.20
N ALA A 530 37.12 -6.55 104.13
CA ALA A 530 37.85 -7.77 103.79
C ALA A 530 36.99 -8.75 102.97
N GLN A 531 35.71 -8.90 103.30
CA GLN A 531 34.76 -9.69 102.49
C GLN A 531 34.56 -9.14 101.07
N LYS A 532 34.80 -7.85 100.86
CA LYS A 532 34.72 -7.18 99.54
C LYS A 532 36.08 -7.07 98.85
N GLY A 533 37.15 -7.65 99.42
CA GLY A 533 38.51 -7.63 98.87
C GLY A 533 39.34 -6.39 99.21
N TYR A 534 39.02 -5.68 100.29
CA TYR A 534 39.72 -4.48 100.76
C TYR A 534 40.22 -4.63 102.20
N ARG A 535 41.41 -4.10 102.52
CA ARG A 535 42.00 -4.07 103.86
C ARG A 535 41.80 -2.69 104.46
N TYR A 536 41.28 -2.64 105.69
CA TYR A 536 41.09 -1.40 106.45
C TYR A 536 42.09 -1.33 107.59
N ASP A 537 42.92 -0.28 107.61
CA ASP A 537 43.80 0.01 108.74
C ASP A 537 43.09 0.95 109.73
N GLN A 538 42.77 0.43 110.91
CA GLN A 538 42.08 1.17 111.96
C GLN A 538 42.86 2.38 112.49
N ALA A 539 44.19 2.34 112.47
CA ALA A 539 44.99 3.42 113.02
C ALA A 539 45.04 4.64 112.09
N THR A 540 44.96 4.40 110.78
CA THR A 540 45.11 5.44 109.75
C THR A 540 43.80 5.76 109.00
N ALA A 541 42.75 4.97 109.22
CA ALA A 541 41.47 5.05 108.50
C ALA A 541 41.61 4.96 106.96
N VAL A 542 42.66 4.28 106.47
CA VAL A 542 42.93 4.08 105.05
C VAL A 542 42.41 2.71 104.61
N MET A 543 41.72 2.69 103.46
CA MET A 543 41.33 1.47 102.77
C MET A 543 42.27 1.20 101.61
N SER A 544 42.89 0.02 101.59
CA SER A 544 43.68 -0.48 100.47
C SER A 544 43.01 -1.70 99.85
N LYS A 545 43.14 -1.90 98.54
CA LYS A 545 42.66 -3.13 97.91
C LYS A 545 43.60 -4.26 98.30
N ILE A 546 43.07 -5.42 98.69
CA ILE A 546 43.88 -6.62 98.89
C ILE A 546 44.29 -7.05 97.48
N GLU A 547 45.50 -6.71 97.07
CA GLU A 547 46.09 -7.24 95.84
C GLU A 547 46.20 -8.75 95.99
N GLY A 548 45.41 -9.46 95.20
CA GLY A 548 45.53 -10.90 94.96
C GLY A 548 46.13 -11.13 93.59
#